data_AF-A0A517VG14-F1
#
_entry.id   AF-A0A517VG14-F1
#
_cell.length_a   1.000
_cell.length_b   1.000
_cell.length_c   1.000
_cell.angle_alpha   90.00
_cell.angle_beta   90.00
_cell.angle_gamma   90.00
#
_symmetry.space_group_name_H-M   'P 1'
#
loop_
_entity.id
_entity.type
_entity.pdbx_description
1 polymer ?
#
loop_
_entity_poly.entity_id
_entity_poly.type
_entity_poly.pdbx_seq_one_letter_code
_entity_poly.pdbx_strand_id
1 'polypeptide(L)' 'MPFHIAEHQLIGSVVLILSLIGLIKDQWFLANTRKGQRLTRSLGATRALWVLRLIFITGVLFGGALAAGWIQPVQWD' A
#
# COMPACT_ATOMS: atom_id res chain seq x y z
N MET A 1 12.17 28.59 -8.66
CA MET A 1 10.96 28.25 -7.87
C MET A 1 11.26 26.95 -7.15
N PRO A 2 11.56 26.93 -5.84
CA PRO A 2 11.81 25.66 -5.17
C PRO A 2 10.45 24.98 -4.96
N PHE A 3 10.26 23.83 -5.60
CA PHE A 3 9.13 22.95 -5.32
C PHE A 3 9.32 22.42 -3.89
N HIS A 4 8.75 23.10 -2.89
CA HIS A 4 8.59 22.55 -1.54
C HIS A 4 7.53 21.46 -1.60
N ILE A 5 7.90 20.28 -2.12
CA ILE A 5 7.07 19.09 -1.98
C ILE A 5 7.08 18.78 -0.49
N ALA A 6 5.92 18.91 0.15
CA ALA A 6 5.81 18.61 1.56
C ALA A 6 6.07 17.11 1.76
N GLU A 7 6.84 16.76 2.79
CA GLU A 7 7.32 15.40 3.01
C GLU A 7 6.16 14.37 3.02
N HIS A 8 5.01 14.76 3.59
CA HIS A 8 3.79 13.96 3.61
C HIS A 8 3.20 13.68 2.22
N GLN A 9 3.30 14.62 1.28
CA GLN A 9 2.89 14.41 -0.09
C GLN A 9 3.79 13.39 -0.78
N LEU A 10 5.10 13.48 -0.55
CA LEU A 10 6.08 12.56 -1.14
C LEU A 10 5.89 11.14 -0.58
N ILE A 11 5.81 11.00 0.74
CA ILE A 11 5.54 9.72 1.41
C ILE A 11 4.19 9.15 0.97
N GLY A 12 3.13 9.96 0.99
CA GLY A 12 1.80 9.54 0.57
C GLY A 12 1.77 9.05 -0.87
N SER A 13 2.44 9.77 -1.78
CA SER A 13 2.53 9.40 -3.20
C SER A 13 3.28 8.08 -3.40
N VAL A 14 4.41 7.88 -2.72
CA VAL A 14 5.17 6.63 -2.79
C VAL A 14 4.35 5.46 -2.24
N VAL A 15 3.70 5.63 -1.09
CA VAL A 15 2.84 4.59 -0.50
C VAL A 15 1.68 4.26 -1.43
N LEU A 16 1.04 5.26 -2.02
CA LEU A 16 -0.06 5.08 -2.96
C LEU A 16 0.39 4.30 -4.21
N ILE A 17 1.50 4.70 -4.83
CA ILE A 17 2.04 4.02 -6.03
C ILE A 17 2.43 2.58 -5.72
N LEU A 18 3.16 2.34 -4.62
CA LEU A 18 3.55 0.98 -4.21
C LEU A 18 2.33 0.11 -3.91
N SER A 19 1.31 0.68 -3.28
CA SER A 19 0.07 -0.04 -2.97
C SER A 19 -0.74 -0.38 -4.22
N LEU A 20 -0.79 0.53 -5.20
CA LEU A 20 -1.41 0.28 -6.51
C LEU A 20 -0.68 -0.81 -7.29
N ILE A 21 0.65 -0.76 -7.35
CA ILE A 21 1.46 -1.80 -8.00
C ILE A 21 1.22 -3.15 -7.31
N GLY A 22 1.19 -3.16 -5.97
CA GLY A 22 0.86 -4.33 -5.17
C GLY A 22 -0.52 -4.91 -5.48
N LEU A 23 -1.52 -4.05 -5.71
CA LEU A 23 -2.89 -4.46 -6.09
C LEU A 23 -2.94 -5.06 -7.50
N ILE A 24 -2.22 -4.47 -8.46
CA ILE A 24 -2.15 -4.97 -9.85
C ILE A 24 -1.39 -6.30 -9.92
N LYS A 25 -0.39 -6.49 -9.04
CA LYS A 25 0.48 -7.66 -9.00
C LYS A 25 0.15 -8.61 -7.84
N ASP A 26 -1.04 -8.53 -7.27
CA ASP A 26 -1.46 -9.30 -6.10
C ASP A 26 -1.32 -10.83 -6.30
N GLN A 27 -1.75 -11.33 -7.45
CA GLN A 27 -1.60 -12.73 -7.85
C GLN A 27 -0.13 -13.14 -8.03
N TRP A 28 0.68 -12.25 -8.62
CA TRP A 28 2.12 -12.49 -8.79
C TRP A 28 2.83 -12.56 -7.44
N PHE A 29 2.48 -11.70 -6.49
CA PHE A 29 3.02 -11.74 -5.14
C PHE A 29 2.68 -13.04 -4.41
N LEU A 30 1.45 -13.53 -4.53
CA LEU A 30 1.04 -14.79 -3.90
C LEU A 30 1.72 -16.00 -4.53
N ALA A 31 1.92 -15.98 -5.85
CA ALA A 31 2.56 -17.07 -6.58
C ALA A 31 4.09 -17.08 -6.41
N ASN A 32 4.74 -15.92 -6.40
CA ASN A 32 6.19 -15.80 -6.51
C ASN A 32 6.92 -15.53 -5.19
N THR A 33 6.22 -15.24 -4.10
CA THR A 33 6.85 -15.01 -2.79
C THR A 33 6.60 -16.17 -1.81
N ARG A 34 7.63 -16.57 -1.05
CA ARG A 34 7.49 -17.59 0.01
C ARG A 34 6.44 -17.21 1.06
N LYS A 35 6.32 -15.91 1.39
CA LYS A 35 5.30 -15.41 2.32
C LYS A 35 3.89 -15.52 1.72
N GLY A 36 3.71 -15.17 0.46
CA GLY A 36 2.45 -15.30 -0.26
C GLY A 36 2.00 -16.76 -0.37
N GLN A 37 2.92 -17.68 -0.69
CA GLN A 37 2.62 -19.11 -0.71
C GLN A 37 2.26 -19.67 0.68
N ARG A 38 2.94 -19.23 1.75
CA ARG A 38 2.61 -19.63 3.12
C ARG A 38 1.23 -19.09 3.55
N LEU A 39 0.88 -17.88 3.13
CA LEU A 39 -0.43 -17.28 3.37
C LEU A 39 -1.54 -18.05 2.62
N THR A 40 -1.35 -18.31 1.33
CA THR A 40 -2.24 -19.13 0.50
C THR A 40 -2.43 -20.54 1.09
N ARG A 41 -1.37 -21.15 1.64
CA ARG A 41 -1.44 -22.49 2.24
C ARG A 41 -2.17 -22.52 3.58
N SER A 42 -2.19 -21.43 4.34
CA SER A 42 -2.86 -21.36 5.65
C SER A 42 -4.32 -20.89 5.56
N LEU A 43 -4.62 -19.94 4.68
CA LEU A 43 -5.96 -19.33 4.56
C LEU A 43 -6.76 -19.83 3.35
N GLY A 44 -6.10 -20.48 2.39
CA GLY A 44 -6.65 -20.80 1.08
C GLY A 44 -6.42 -19.68 0.06
N ALA A 45 -6.27 -20.04 -1.21
CA ALA A 45 -5.88 -19.11 -2.27
C ALA A 45 -6.81 -17.90 -2.40
N THR A 46 -8.12 -18.12 -2.34
CA THR A 46 -9.12 -17.05 -2.47
C THR A 46 -9.08 -16.09 -1.28
N ARG A 47 -9.01 -16.59 -0.05
CA ARG A 47 -8.96 -15.74 1.16
C ARG A 47 -7.63 -15.00 1.27
N ALA A 48 -6.51 -15.64 0.94
CA ALA A 48 -5.20 -14.99 0.93
C ALA A 48 -5.15 -13.82 -0.08
N LEU A 49 -5.77 -13.97 -1.25
CA LEU A 49 -5.92 -12.89 -2.23
C LEU A 49 -6.77 -11.74 -1.69
N TRP A 50 -7.89 -12.04 -1.05
CA TRP A 50 -8.73 -11.00 -0.43
C TRP A 50 -8.01 -10.25 0.69
N VAL A 51 -7.29 -10.94 1.56
CA VAL A 51 -6.50 -10.32 2.64
C VAL A 51 -5.44 -9.40 2.05
N LEU A 52 -4.70 -9.86 1.04
CA LEU A 52 -3.65 -9.06 0.40
C LEU A 52 -4.23 -7.83 -0.32
N ARG A 53 -5.36 -7.99 -1.01
CA ARG A 53 -6.10 -6.87 -1.59
C ARG A 53 -6.54 -5.86 -0.55
N LEU A 54 -7.06 -6.33 0.59
CA LEU A 54 -7.51 -5.44 1.67
C LEU A 54 -6.36 -4.58 2.20
N ILE A 55 -5.19 -5.19 2.41
CA ILE A 55 -3.97 -4.48 2.83
C ILE A 55 -3.59 -3.41 1.80
N PHE A 56 -3.52 -3.76 0.51
CA PHE A 56 -3.17 -2.80 -0.52
C PHE A 56 -4.23 -1.70 -0.70
N ILE A 57 -5.53 -2.02 -0.62
CA ILE A 57 -6.61 -1.03 -0.67
C ILE A 57 -6.47 -0.05 0.50
N THR A 58 -6.22 -0.54 1.72
CA THR A 58 -5.97 0.36 2.86
C THR A 58 -4.75 1.23 2.66
N GLY A 59 -3.68 0.69 2.05
CA GLY A 59 -2.49 1.45 1.67
C GLY A 59 -2.77 2.52 0.62
N VAL A 60 -3.60 2.24 -0.38
CA VAL A 60 -4.04 3.22 -1.39
C VAL A 60 -4.88 4.33 -0.73
N LEU A 61 -5.83 3.98 0.14
CA LEU A 61 -6.65 4.95 0.85
C LEU A 61 -5.80 5.85 1.76
N PHE A 62 -4.88 5.25 2.51
CA PHE A 62 -4.00 5.98 3.44
C PHE A 62 -2.98 6.84 2.69
N GLY A 63 -2.31 6.29 1.67
CA GLY A 63 -1.37 7.02 0.83
C GLY A 63 -2.04 8.15 0.06
N GLY A 64 -3.27 7.92 -0.43
CA GLY A 64 -4.08 8.95 -1.09
C GLY A 64 -4.50 10.06 -0.15
N ALA A 65 -4.92 9.73 1.08
CA ALA A 65 -5.26 10.72 2.08
C ALA A 65 -4.05 11.56 2.53
N LEU A 66 -2.86 10.95 2.64
CA LEU A 66 -1.61 11.67 2.88
C LEU A 66 -1.22 12.56 1.69
N ALA A 67 -1.29 12.04 0.46
CA ALA A 67 -0.95 12.79 -0.75
C ALA A 67 -1.90 13.96 -1.00
N ALA A 68 -3.19 13.80 -0.69
CA ALA A 68 -4.20 14.84 -0.77
C ALA A 68 -4.11 15.88 0.35
N GLY A 69 -3.23 15.66 1.35
CA GLY A 69 -3.09 16.55 2.51
C GLY A 69 -4.28 16.49 3.47
N TRP A 70 -5.15 15.47 3.37
CA TRP A 70 -6.22 15.23 4.35
C TRP A 70 -5.67 14.77 5.70
N ILE A 71 -4.53 14.09 5.68
CA ILE A 71 -3.82 13.64 6.89
C ILE A 71 -2.51 14.42 6.95
N GLN A 72 -2.35 15.22 8.01
CA GLN A 72 -1.08 15.87 8.31
C GLN A 72 -0.33 15.03 9.35
N PRO A 73 0.96 14.71 9.13
CA PRO A 73 1.75 14.02 10.12
C PRO A 73 1.84 14.90 11.38
N VAL A 74 1.70 14.29 12.56
CA VAL A 74 1.91 14.99 13.83
C VAL A 74 3.35 15.50 13.84
N GLN A 75 3.51 16.82 13.83
CA GLN A 75 4.79 17.48 14.04
C GLN A 75 5.00 17.52 15.55
N TRP A 76 6.03 16.81 16.01
CA TRP A 76 6.49 16.90 17.40
C TRP A 76 7.59 17.96 17.42
N ASP A 77 7.35 19.05 18.16
CA ASP A 77 8.37 20.06 18.51
C ASP A 77 9.28 19.55 19.63
#